data_AF-A0A9X7VXB1-F1
#
_entry.id   AF-A0A9X7VXB1-F1
#
_cell.length_a   1.000
_cell.length_b   1.000
_cell.length_c   1.000
_cell.angle_alpha   90.00
_cell.angle_beta   90.00
_cell.angle_gamma   90.00
#
_symmetry.space_group_name_H-M   'P 1'
#
loop_
_entity.id
_entity.type
_entity.pdbx_description
1 polymer ?
#
loop_
_entity_poly.entity_id
_entity_poly.type
_entity_poly.pdbx_seq_one_letter_code
_entity_poly.pdbx_strand_id
1 'polypeptide(L)'
;MSVNYESANSLRSAVKRYRVARGHVECPARGRVDVEVCFYCPLLETLDMDSPVRSIRCRPVEPETDAEKLAYERLGILQLADTLGNVSEACRERGISRRVFYLYKHAFEEHGIEGLMFRSRRGRRQHQK
;
A
#
# COMPACT_ATOMS: atom_id res chain seq x y z
N MET A 1 -10.07 -18.55 -1.77
CA MET A 1 -9.80 -18.02 -0.42
C MET A 1 -9.73 -16.52 -0.55
N SER A 2 -10.86 -15.86 -0.33
CA SER A 2 -10.99 -14.41 -0.40
C SER A 2 -10.14 -13.80 0.72
N VAL A 3 -9.13 -13.03 0.37
CA VAL A 3 -8.38 -12.21 1.33
C VAL A 3 -9.33 -11.12 1.82
N ASN A 4 -10.02 -11.39 2.92
CA ASN A 4 -10.90 -10.41 3.57
C ASN A 4 -10.04 -9.33 4.22
N TYR A 5 -9.69 -8.33 3.43
CA TYR A 5 -9.08 -7.06 3.83
C TYR A 5 -10.11 -6.10 4.46
N GLU A 6 -11.25 -6.63 4.92
CA GLU A 6 -12.44 -5.86 5.31
C GLU A 6 -12.61 -5.67 6.82
N SER A 7 -11.79 -6.31 7.66
CA SER A 7 -12.13 -6.43 9.09
C SER A 7 -11.24 -5.69 10.09
N ALA A 8 -10.35 -4.79 9.65
CA ALA A 8 -9.58 -3.97 10.59
C ALA A 8 -9.46 -2.51 10.12
N ASN A 9 -10.19 -1.62 10.79
CA ASN A 9 -9.97 -0.16 10.83
C ASN A 9 -10.74 0.76 9.83
N SER A 10 -11.91 0.34 9.35
CA SER A 10 -12.70 1.06 8.32
C SER A 10 -13.27 2.47 8.67
N LEU A 11 -12.97 3.13 9.80
CA LEU A 11 -13.63 4.41 10.16
C LEU A 11 -12.76 5.45 10.91
N ARG A 12 -11.47 5.64 10.60
CA ARG A 12 -10.65 6.66 11.30
C ARG A 12 -9.86 7.66 10.48
N SER A 13 -9.77 7.51 9.17
CA SER A 13 -9.12 8.53 8.33
C SER A 13 -10.11 9.63 7.97
N ALA A 14 -9.73 10.90 8.16
CA ALA A 14 -10.58 12.03 7.79
C ALA A 14 -10.76 12.09 6.27
N VAL A 15 -11.94 12.53 5.81
CA VAL A 15 -12.21 12.76 4.39
C VAL A 15 -11.31 13.88 3.90
N LYS A 16 -10.49 13.61 2.90
CA LYS A 16 -9.58 14.60 2.31
C LYS A 16 -10.05 15.02 0.93
N ARG A 17 -9.89 16.31 0.64
CA ARG A 17 -10.23 16.91 -0.66
C ARG A 17 -8.96 17.08 -1.49
N TYR A 18 -8.98 16.51 -2.69
CA TYR A 18 -7.92 16.59 -3.68
C TYR A 18 -8.39 17.39 -4.89
N ARG A 19 -7.55 18.31 -5.35
CA ARG A 19 -7.87 19.11 -6.54
C ARG A 19 -7.71 18.26 -7.80
N VAL A 20 -8.64 18.41 -8.72
CA VAL A 20 -8.52 17.86 -10.07
C VAL A 20 -7.88 18.91 -10.97
N ALA A 21 -6.78 18.55 -11.62
CA ALA A 21 -6.08 19.40 -12.57
C ALA A 21 -5.92 18.66 -13.90
N ARG A 22 -6.47 19.21 -14.98
CA ARG A 22 -6.40 18.62 -16.34
C ARG A 22 -6.84 17.14 -16.38
N GLY A 23 -7.91 16.78 -15.68
CA GLY A 23 -8.41 15.40 -15.61
C GLY A 23 -7.61 14.45 -14.73
N HIS A 24 -6.64 14.96 -13.95
CA HIS A 24 -5.83 14.14 -13.05
C HIS A 24 -5.98 14.58 -11.60
N VAL A 25 -5.73 13.65 -10.67
CA VAL A 25 -5.67 13.86 -9.23
C VAL A 25 -4.35 13.33 -8.67
N GLU A 26 -3.75 14.04 -7.74
CA GLU A 26 -2.60 13.55 -6.96
C GLU A 26 -3.11 12.71 -5.79
N CYS A 27 -3.20 11.40 -6.01
CA CYS A 27 -3.62 10.43 -5.01
C CYS A 27 -2.46 10.10 -4.05
N PRO A 28 -2.66 10.11 -2.73
CA PRO A 28 -1.60 9.77 -1.78
C PRO A 28 -1.12 8.31 -1.90
N ALA A 29 -1.98 7.40 -2.38
CA ALA A 29 -1.65 5.98 -2.51
C ALA A 29 -1.11 5.61 -3.89
N ARG A 30 -1.54 6.31 -4.95
CA ARG A 30 -1.26 5.95 -6.35
C ARG A 30 -0.48 7.01 -7.13
N GLY A 31 -0.16 8.15 -6.52
CA GLY A 31 0.44 9.29 -7.20
C GLY A 31 -0.54 9.95 -8.18
N ARG A 32 -0.03 10.42 -9.32
CA ARG A 32 -0.85 11.05 -10.35
C ARG A 32 -1.74 10.03 -11.05
N VAL A 33 -3.05 10.17 -10.90
CA VAL A 33 -4.05 9.24 -11.45
C VAL A 33 -5.09 9.99 -12.26
N ASP A 34 -5.54 9.41 -13.37
CA ASP A 34 -6.67 9.94 -14.13
C ASP A 34 -7.97 9.87 -13.32
N VAL A 35 -8.81 10.90 -13.42
CA VAL A 35 -10.10 10.96 -12.71
C VAL A 35 -10.98 9.75 -13.03
N GLU A 36 -10.97 9.25 -14.26
CA GLU A 36 -11.74 8.07 -14.66
C GLU A 36 -11.28 6.82 -13.93
N VAL A 37 -9.97 6.66 -13.73
CA VAL A 37 -9.39 5.56 -12.95
C VAL A 37 -9.71 5.73 -11.46
N CYS A 38 -9.82 6.97 -10.98
CA CYS A 38 -10.16 7.27 -9.59
C CYS A 38 -11.60 6.87 -9.23
N PHE A 39 -12.53 6.84 -10.19
CA PHE A 39 -13.91 6.39 -9.98
C PHE A 39 -14.02 4.95 -9.48
N TYR A 40 -13.04 4.12 -9.80
CA TYR A 40 -12.99 2.72 -9.36
C TYR A 40 -12.31 2.55 -8.00
N CYS A 41 -11.96 3.65 -7.30
CA CYS A 41 -11.35 3.58 -5.99
C CYS A 41 -12.42 3.29 -4.92
N PRO A 42 -12.27 2.22 -4.11
CA PRO A 42 -13.22 1.92 -3.04
C PRO A 42 -13.23 2.97 -1.91
N LEU A 43 -12.25 3.88 -1.89
CA LEU A 43 -12.11 4.96 -0.92
C LEU A 43 -12.69 6.29 -1.40
N LEU A 44 -13.22 6.35 -2.63
CA LEU A 44 -13.86 7.54 -3.17
C LEU A 44 -15.20 7.78 -2.47
N GLU A 45 -15.40 8.97 -1.93
CA GLU A 45 -16.69 9.35 -1.33
C GLU A 45 -17.53 10.18 -2.29
N THR A 46 -16.98 11.26 -2.83
CA THR A 46 -17.70 12.14 -3.76
C THR A 46 -16.74 12.79 -4.74
N LEU A 47 -17.22 13.05 -5.95
CA LEU A 47 -16.53 13.86 -6.95
C LEU A 47 -17.42 15.07 -7.29
N ASP A 48 -16.80 16.25 -7.26
CA ASP A 48 -17.44 17.52 -7.61
C ASP A 48 -16.72 18.10 -8.84
N MET A 49 -17.35 17.97 -10.00
CA MET A 49 -16.86 18.51 -11.27
C MET A 49 -17.61 19.78 -11.72
N ASP A 50 -18.69 20.13 -11.03
CA ASP A 50 -19.55 21.27 -11.35
C ASP A 50 -19.02 22.58 -10.74
N SER A 51 -18.25 22.48 -9.66
CA SER A 51 -17.56 23.63 -9.08
C SER A 51 -16.43 24.17 -9.97
N PRO A 52 -16.14 25.49 -9.94
CA PRO A 52 -14.99 26.09 -10.64
C PRO A 52 -13.65 25.45 -10.26
N VAL A 53 -13.56 24.94 -9.03
CA VAL A 53 -12.46 24.10 -8.56
C VAL A 53 -12.95 22.66 -8.47
N ARG A 54 -12.72 21.90 -9.54
CA ARG A 54 -13.02 20.48 -9.59
C ARG A 54 -12.25 19.75 -8.49
N SER A 55 -12.94 18.91 -7.72
CA SER A 55 -12.32 18.22 -6.60
C SER A 55 -12.87 16.81 -6.39
N ILE A 56 -12.01 15.96 -5.86
CA ILE A 56 -12.33 14.61 -5.41
C ILE A 56 -12.23 14.59 -3.89
N ARG A 57 -13.21 14.00 -3.22
CA ARG A 57 -13.14 13.66 -1.81
C ARG A 57 -12.98 12.15 -1.66
N CYS A 58 -11.90 11.72 -1.03
CA CYS A 58 -11.69 10.32 -0.70
C CYS A 58 -11.19 10.18 0.73
N ARG A 59 -11.31 8.98 1.28
CA ARG A 59 -10.82 8.62 2.61
C ARG A 59 -9.53 7.81 2.46
N PRO A 60 -8.36 8.46 2.28
CA PRO A 60 -7.12 7.74 2.12
C PRO A 60 -6.81 6.92 3.38
N VAL A 61 -6.32 5.70 3.20
CA VAL A 61 -5.78 4.91 4.31
C VAL A 61 -4.43 5.51 4.68
N GLU A 62 -4.39 6.22 5.79
CA GLU A 62 -3.15 6.77 6.34
C GLU A 62 -2.63 5.83 7.42
N PRO A 63 -1.37 5.36 7.35
CA PRO A 63 -0.79 4.61 8.45
C PRO A 63 -0.68 5.53 9.66
N GLU A 64 -1.20 5.10 10.80
CA GLU A 64 -1.13 5.82 12.07
C GLU A 64 0.30 5.72 12.65
N THR A 65 1.06 4.68 12.29
CA THR A 65 2.41 4.43 12.81
C THR A 65 3.46 4.15 11.72
N ASP A 66 4.74 4.40 12.05
CA ASP A 66 5.87 4.03 11.17
C ASP A 66 5.94 2.52 10.88
N ALA A 67 5.47 1.70 11.82
CA ALA A 67 5.43 0.25 11.69
C ALA A 67 4.38 -0.19 10.66
N GLU A 68 3.20 0.44 10.68
CA GLU A 68 2.17 0.23 9.66
C GLU A 68 2.63 0.71 8.28
N LYS A 69 3.25 1.88 8.20
CA LYS A 69 3.82 2.38 6.95
C LYS A 69 4.80 1.37 6.34
N LEU A 70 5.70 0.85 7.17
CA LEU A 70 6.64 -0.20 6.77
C LEU A 70 5.93 -1.49 6.34
N ALA A 71 4.83 -1.86 7.01
CA ALA A 71 4.04 -3.03 6.63
C ALA A 71 3.39 -2.86 5.25
N TYR A 72 2.79 -1.69 4.97
CA TYR A 72 2.21 -1.39 3.66
C TYR A 72 3.26 -1.34 2.55
N GLU A 73 4.43 -0.76 2.81
CA GLU A 73 5.54 -0.77 1.84
C GLU A 73 5.93 -2.21 1.46
N ARG A 74 6.07 -3.09 2.45
CA ARG A 74 6.42 -4.51 2.23
C ARG A 74 5.30 -5.29 1.56
N LEU A 75 4.05 -5.03 1.92
CA LEU A 75 2.88 -5.62 1.26
C LEU A 75 2.84 -5.23 -0.21
N GLY A 76 3.16 -3.98 -0.53
CA GLY A 76 3.26 -3.49 -1.92
C GLY A 76 4.31 -4.24 -2.74
N ILE A 77 5.38 -4.75 -2.12
CA ILE A 77 6.37 -5.61 -2.80
C ILE A 77 5.77 -6.97 -3.15
N LEU A 78 5.01 -7.57 -2.23
CA LEU A 78 4.33 -8.85 -2.45
C LEU A 78 3.28 -8.73 -3.58
N GLN A 79 2.47 -7.67 -3.54
CA GLN A 79 1.46 -7.38 -4.56
C GLN A 79 2.07 -7.07 -5.93
N LEU A 80 3.21 -6.37 -5.96
CA LEU A 80 3.94 -6.13 -7.21
C LEU A 80 4.40 -7.43 -7.84
N ALA A 81 4.93 -8.36 -7.05
CA ALA A 81 5.33 -9.67 -7.56
C ALA A 81 4.14 -10.48 -8.13
N ASP A 82 2.98 -10.39 -7.49
CA ASP A 82 1.74 -11.02 -7.97
C ASP A 82 1.25 -10.39 -9.28
N THR A 83 1.22 -9.05 -9.34
CA THR A 83 0.82 -8.29 -10.54
C THR A 83 1.73 -8.58 -11.73
N LEU A 84 3.03 -8.72 -11.51
CA LEU A 84 4.01 -9.05 -12.55
C LEU A 84 4.07 -10.56 -12.87
N GLY A 85 3.56 -11.42 -12.00
CA GLY A 85 3.81 -12.86 -12.05
C GLY A 85 5.29 -13.26 -11.94
N ASN A 86 6.17 -12.33 -11.55
CA ASN A 86 7.62 -12.51 -11.54
C ASN A 86 8.28 -11.93 -10.29
N VAL A 87 8.59 -12.81 -9.34
CA VAL A 87 9.27 -12.46 -8.08
C VAL A 87 10.64 -11.82 -8.32
N SER A 88 11.39 -12.30 -9.31
CA SER A 88 12.75 -11.81 -9.55
C SER A 88 12.74 -10.37 -10.06
N GLU A 89 11.73 -10.01 -10.86
CA GLU A 89 11.54 -8.67 -11.40
C GLU A 89 11.08 -7.69 -10.33
N ALA A 90 10.05 -8.05 -9.55
CA ALA A 90 9.63 -7.24 -8.40
C ALA A 90 10.77 -6.99 -7.40
N CYS A 91 11.62 -8.00 -7.16
CA CYS A 91 12.82 -7.84 -6.32
C CYS A 91 13.83 -6.83 -6.90
N ARG A 92 14.03 -6.83 -8.23
CA ARG A 92 14.91 -5.86 -8.90
C ARG A 92 14.36 -4.45 -8.81
N GLU A 93 13.07 -4.26 -9.09
CA GLU A 93 12.42 -2.94 -9.02
C GLU A 93 12.45 -2.35 -7.61
N ARG A 94 12.31 -3.20 -6.59
CA ARG A 94 12.26 -2.77 -5.19
C ARG A 94 13.63 -2.80 -4.49
N GLY A 95 14.68 -3.24 -5.17
CA GLY A 95 16.04 -3.28 -4.63
C GLY A 95 16.23 -4.27 -3.47
N ILE A 96 15.49 -5.38 -3.43
CA ILE A 96 15.61 -6.39 -2.37
C ILE A 96 16.09 -7.74 -2.92
N SER A 97 16.67 -8.56 -2.05
CA SER A 97 17.00 -9.95 -2.42
C SER A 97 15.75 -10.84 -2.40
N ARG A 98 15.74 -11.87 -3.25
CA ARG A 98 14.70 -12.92 -3.23
C ARG A 98 14.54 -13.58 -1.85
N ARG A 99 15.63 -13.70 -1.09
CA ARG A 99 15.60 -14.22 0.28
C ARG A 99 14.72 -13.33 1.18
N VAL A 100 14.88 -12.02 1.11
CA VAL A 100 14.07 -11.07 1.90
C VAL A 100 12.61 -11.11 1.46
N PHE A 101 12.34 -11.22 0.16
CA PHE A 101 10.98 -11.40 -0.35
C PHE A 101 10.27 -12.59 0.30
N TYR A 102 10.91 -13.77 0.32
CA TYR A 102 10.30 -14.96 0.92
C TYR A 102 10.12 -14.84 2.45
N LEU A 103 10.95 -14.04 3.13
CA LEU A 103 10.72 -13.74 4.55
C LEU A 103 9.47 -12.89 4.75
N TYR A 104 9.23 -11.88 3.91
CA TYR A 104 8.01 -11.10 3.96
C TYR A 104 6.79 -11.95 3.60
N LYS A 105 6.89 -12.77 2.56
CA LYS A 105 5.80 -13.68 2.15
C LYS A 105 5.40 -14.62 3.30
N HIS A 106 6.37 -15.28 3.92
CA HIS A 106 6.12 -16.17 5.06
C HIS A 106 5.51 -15.43 6.26
N ALA A 107 6.07 -14.28 6.63
CA ALA A 107 5.55 -13.48 7.74
C ALA A 107 4.11 -13.01 7.47
N PHE A 108 3.78 -12.67 6.23
CA PHE A 108 2.43 -12.30 5.81
C PHE A 108 1.47 -13.50 5.81
N GLU A 109 1.93 -14.67 5.39
CA GLU A 109 1.13 -15.91 5.42
C GLU A 109 0.82 -16.37 6.85
N GLU A 110 1.76 -16.20 7.78
CA GLU A 110 1.58 -16.61 9.19
C GLU A 110 0.82 -15.59 10.04
N HIS A 111 1.08 -14.29 9.84
CA HIS A 111 0.65 -13.24 10.75
C HIS A 111 -0.05 -12.07 10.05
N GLY A 112 -0.33 -12.17 8.74
CA GLY A 112 -0.95 -11.10 7.97
C GLY A 112 -0.10 -9.82 7.96
N ILE A 113 -0.78 -8.67 7.98
CA ILE A 113 -0.12 -7.36 7.97
C ILE A 113 0.77 -7.12 9.20
N GLU A 114 0.38 -7.64 10.37
CA GLU A 114 1.15 -7.47 11.60
C GLU A 114 2.54 -8.10 11.50
N GLY A 115 2.66 -9.22 10.78
CA GLY A 115 3.94 -9.87 10.48
C GLY A 115 4.91 -8.99 9.68
N LEU A 116 4.39 -8.01 8.94
CA LEU A 116 5.17 -7.08 8.13
C LEU A 116 5.57 -5.81 8.89
N MET A 117 5.08 -5.58 10.11
CA MET A 117 5.39 -4.37 10.89
C MET A 117 6.81 -4.39 11.47
N PHE A 118 7.36 -5.57 11.77
CA PHE A 118 8.63 -5.69 12.48
C PHE A 118 9.83 -5.75 11.52
N ARG A 119 10.88 -4.96 11.80
CA ARG A 119 12.19 -5.19 11.17
C ARG A 119 12.71 -6.55 11.64
N SER A 120 13.16 -7.40 10.70
CA SER A 120 13.66 -8.73 11.04
C SER A 120 14.72 -8.61 12.14
N ARG A 121 14.53 -9.27 13.28
CA ARG A 121 15.48 -9.29 14.42
C ARG A 121 16.83 -9.96 14.09
N ARG A 122 17.11 -10.29 12.83
CA ARG A 122 18.35 -10.98 12.42
C ARG A 122 19.52 -10.00 12.30
N GLY A 123 19.93 -9.47 13.44
CA GLY A 123 21.30 -9.01 13.68
C GLY A 123 22.06 -10.10 14.44
N ARG A 124 23.15 -10.59 13.82
CA ARG A 124 24.19 -11.50 14.34
C ARG A 124 23.80 -12.95 14.66
N ARG A 125 24.06 -13.86 13.71
CA ARG A 125 24.79 -15.08 14.09
C ARG A 125 26.20 -14.63 14.46
N GLN A 126 26.50 -14.47 15.75
CA GLN A 126 27.90 -14.48 16.17
C GLN A 126 28.41 -15.89 15.90
N HIS A 127 29.16 -16.07 14.82
CA HIS A 127 30.15 -17.13 14.81
C HIS A 127 31.26 -16.62 15.74
N GLN A 128 31.16 -16.97 17.02
CA GLN A 128 32.30 -16.92 17.91
C GLN A 128 32.90 -18.31 17.88
N LYS A 129 33.98 -18.46 17.10
CA LYS A 129 34.96 -19.52 17.29
C LYS A 129 35.91 -19.11 18.41
#